data_AF-A0A1G6N2V7-F1
#
_entry.id   AF-A0A1G6N2V7-F1
#
_cell.length_a   1.000
_cell.length_b   1.000
_cell.length_c   1.000
_cell.angle_alpha   90.00
_cell.angle_beta   90.00
_cell.angle_gamma   90.00
#
_symmetry.space_group_name_H-M   'P 1'
#
loop_
_entity.id
_entity.type
_entity.pdbx_description
1 polymer ?
#
loop_
_entity_poly.entity_id
_entity_poly.type
_entity_poly.pdbx_seq_one_letter_code
_entity_poly.pdbx_strand_id
1 'polypeptide(L)'
;MRPFDSPGDGSGTYVAGLSTPERLVLAQVTGDVVELLGGEESFFPGLDERGEEPRDSDPGDSDPGDSDSMDAAGEATGNNAAGGAVGEAFGDAAAPRRDARGSDTGADVVHGTEAAAEAISALRSIFEGIEGAPVEAPADPAVRRLLPDASSDPEIAGEFRRYTDDDLRQRKVERLLLFAELLLEVPPSPDESDQLDFVVLVDEAEAIAGALADIRLVIGERLGLRSDLDSEELYDAVTATWESADDDPAEDPGDDGGREAPRRDTAGEGTSGPRLFLGSVFLLAGYLQESLTDCLLTDFRRRKKRR
;
A
#
# COMPACT_ATOMS: atom_id res chain seq x y z
N MET A 1 -21.31 -10.24 -2.72
CA MET A 1 -20.49 -9.19 -3.36
C MET A 1 -21.06 -8.70 -4.70
N ARG A 2 -20.96 -7.38 -5.01
CA ARG A 2 -21.17 -6.80 -6.36
C ARG A 2 -19.84 -6.24 -6.91
N PRO A 3 -19.50 -6.43 -8.21
CA PRO A 3 -18.26 -5.90 -8.79
C PRO A 3 -18.24 -4.37 -8.82
N PHE A 4 -17.06 -3.80 -9.06
CA PHE A 4 -16.97 -2.38 -9.37
C PHE A 4 -17.76 -2.03 -10.64
N ASP A 5 -18.53 -0.95 -10.55
CA ASP A 5 -19.16 -0.28 -11.69
C ASP A 5 -18.96 1.23 -11.59
N SER A 6 -19.09 1.92 -12.73
CA SER A 6 -19.13 3.38 -12.78
C SER A 6 -20.60 3.83 -12.82
N PRO A 7 -21.10 4.56 -11.81
CA PRO A 7 -22.51 4.94 -11.71
C PRO A 7 -23.02 5.84 -12.86
N GLY A 8 -22.13 6.30 -13.76
CA GLY A 8 -22.50 6.99 -15.00
C GLY A 8 -23.09 8.39 -14.80
N ASP A 9 -23.20 8.84 -13.55
CA ASP A 9 -23.69 10.13 -13.10
C ASP A 9 -22.64 11.25 -13.21
N GLY A 10 -21.40 10.91 -13.57
CA GLY A 10 -20.29 11.86 -13.66
C GLY A 10 -19.70 12.26 -12.31
N SER A 11 -20.03 11.51 -11.23
CA SER A 11 -19.47 11.69 -9.89
C SER A 11 -17.95 11.55 -9.83
N GLY A 12 -17.35 10.83 -10.80
CA GLY A 12 -15.92 10.55 -10.78
C GLY A 12 -15.54 9.49 -9.75
N THR A 13 -16.45 8.54 -9.49
CA THR A 13 -16.24 7.43 -8.58
C THR A 13 -16.51 6.08 -9.25
N TYR A 14 -16.00 5.02 -8.62
CA TYR A 14 -16.35 3.63 -8.87
C TYR A 14 -16.92 3.04 -7.59
N VAL A 15 -17.93 2.18 -7.72
CA VAL A 15 -18.64 1.61 -6.56
C VAL A 15 -18.69 0.09 -6.65
N ALA A 16 -18.44 -0.59 -5.54
CA ALA A 16 -18.57 -2.04 -5.39
C ALA A 16 -19.42 -2.40 -4.17
N GLY A 17 -20.14 -3.51 -4.24
CA GLY A 17 -20.91 -4.00 -3.09
C GLY A 17 -20.07 -4.98 -2.27
N LEU A 18 -19.63 -4.55 -1.09
CA LEU A 18 -18.89 -5.40 -0.14
C LEU A 18 -19.67 -5.53 1.17
N SER A 19 -19.88 -6.76 1.63
CA SER A 19 -20.46 -7.01 2.96
C SER A 19 -19.53 -6.51 4.06
N THR A 20 -20.06 -6.28 5.26
CA THR A 20 -19.22 -5.90 6.41
C THR A 20 -18.10 -6.94 6.66
N PRO A 21 -18.37 -8.26 6.68
CA PRO A 21 -17.31 -9.26 6.80
C PRO A 21 -16.25 -9.19 5.69
N GLU A 22 -16.65 -9.02 4.43
CA GLU A 22 -15.71 -8.91 3.31
C GLU A 22 -14.76 -7.71 3.49
N ARG A 23 -15.28 -6.55 3.91
CA ARG A 23 -14.44 -5.36 4.16
C ARG A 23 -13.48 -5.54 5.32
N LEU A 24 -13.96 -6.07 6.44
CA LEU A 24 -13.12 -6.26 7.64
C LEU A 24 -11.99 -7.27 7.38
N VAL A 25 -12.27 -8.36 6.66
CA VAL A 25 -11.24 -9.34 6.26
C VAL A 25 -10.21 -8.69 5.34
N LEU A 26 -10.64 -7.91 4.34
CA LEU A 26 -9.71 -7.21 3.45
C LEU A 26 -8.87 -6.18 4.22
N ALA A 27 -9.46 -5.44 5.15
CA ALA A 27 -8.75 -4.45 5.95
C ALA A 27 -7.69 -5.12 6.84
N GLN A 28 -8.03 -6.23 7.51
CA GLN A 28 -7.08 -7.00 8.32
C GLN A 28 -5.91 -7.51 7.47
N VAL A 29 -6.19 -8.19 6.36
CA VAL A 29 -5.15 -8.73 5.48
C VAL A 29 -4.29 -7.60 4.91
N THR A 30 -4.87 -6.44 4.62
CA THR A 30 -4.11 -5.26 4.18
C THR A 30 -3.15 -4.80 5.27
N GLY A 31 -3.60 -4.77 6.54
CA GLY A 31 -2.76 -4.51 7.72
C GLY A 31 -1.58 -5.48 7.83
N ASP A 32 -1.84 -6.78 7.74
CA ASP A 32 -0.79 -7.82 7.79
C ASP A 32 0.27 -7.61 6.69
N VAL A 33 -0.14 -7.15 5.49
CA VAL A 33 0.80 -6.84 4.39
C VAL A 33 1.60 -5.56 4.65
N VAL A 34 0.99 -4.56 5.30
CA VAL A 34 1.71 -3.35 5.74
C VAL A 34 2.77 -3.69 6.79
N GLU A 35 2.42 -4.51 7.79
CA GLU A 35 3.36 -4.99 8.80
C GLU A 35 4.49 -5.81 8.16
N LEU A 36 4.17 -6.69 7.21
CA LEU A 36 5.14 -7.46 6.44
C LEU A 36 6.13 -6.56 5.68
N LEU A 37 5.67 -5.40 5.23
CA LEU A 37 6.49 -4.38 4.60
C LEU A 37 7.20 -3.47 5.61
N GLY A 38 7.06 -3.68 6.91
CA GLY A 38 7.71 -2.87 7.95
C GLY A 38 7.06 -1.50 8.17
N GLY A 39 5.80 -1.32 7.78
CA GLY A 39 5.00 -0.17 8.22
C GLY A 39 4.56 -0.37 9.67
N GLU A 40 4.66 0.67 10.51
CA GLU A 40 4.19 0.58 11.90
C GLU A 40 2.66 0.56 11.97
N GLU A 41 2.10 -0.40 12.70
CA GLU A 41 0.66 -0.48 13.01
C GLU A 41 0.26 0.69 13.92
N SER A 42 -0.13 1.81 13.33
CA SER A 42 -0.86 2.87 14.06
C SER A 42 -2.34 2.93 13.66
N PHE A 43 -2.82 1.99 12.84
CA PHE A 43 -4.06 2.16 12.09
C PHE A 43 -5.28 1.42 12.66
N PHE A 44 -5.11 0.40 13.51
CA PHE A 44 -6.23 -0.29 14.14
C PHE A 44 -6.40 0.20 15.59
N PRO A 45 -7.35 1.11 15.88
CA PRO A 45 -7.72 1.37 17.26
C PRO A 45 -8.37 0.10 17.84
N GLY A 46 -7.57 -0.65 18.61
CA GLY A 46 -7.93 -1.74 19.51
C GLY A 46 -9.29 -2.42 19.29
N LEU A 47 -9.30 -3.52 18.55
CA LEU A 47 -10.13 -4.66 18.95
C LEU A 47 -9.42 -5.33 20.13
N ASP A 48 -9.40 -4.65 21.28
CA ASP A 48 -8.91 -5.23 22.52
C ASP A 48 -9.85 -6.38 22.91
N GLU A 49 -9.54 -7.59 22.47
CA GLU A 49 -9.94 -8.81 23.16
C GLU A 49 -9.25 -8.83 24.53
N ARG A 50 -9.85 -8.15 25.50
CA ARG A 50 -9.76 -8.48 26.92
C ARG A 50 -10.82 -7.68 27.68
N GLY A 51 -11.89 -8.37 28.03
CA GLY A 51 -12.78 -7.94 29.10
C GLY A 51 -12.01 -7.88 30.41
N GLU A 52 -11.45 -6.71 30.73
CA GLU A 52 -11.18 -6.33 32.10
C GLU A 52 -12.33 -5.44 32.57
N GLU A 53 -13.20 -6.03 33.40
CA GLU A 53 -14.22 -5.29 34.14
C GLU A 53 -13.55 -4.11 34.88
N PRO A 54 -14.13 -2.90 34.82
CA PRO A 54 -13.63 -1.80 35.61
C PRO A 54 -13.86 -2.14 37.09
N ARG A 55 -12.78 -2.31 37.84
CA ARG A 55 -12.86 -2.40 39.30
C ARG A 55 -13.37 -1.08 39.84
N ASP A 56 -14.52 -1.15 40.49
CA ASP A 56 -15.12 -0.08 41.28
C ASP A 56 -14.05 0.60 42.15
N SER A 57 -13.76 1.86 41.82
CA SER A 57 -12.98 2.75 42.67
C SER A 57 -13.97 3.53 43.52
N ASP A 58 -14.03 3.15 44.79
CA ASP A 58 -14.81 3.79 45.85
C ASP A 58 -14.53 5.31 45.91
N PRO A 59 -15.53 6.20 45.84
CA PRO A 59 -15.34 7.63 45.91
C PRO A 59 -15.56 8.13 47.35
N GLY A 60 -14.53 8.65 48.00
CA GLY A 60 -14.74 9.45 49.20
C GLY A 60 -13.53 9.58 50.10
N ASP A 61 -12.70 10.58 49.85
CA ASP A 61 -12.51 11.58 50.89
C ASP A 61 -12.09 12.91 50.27
N SER A 62 -12.95 13.89 50.46
CA SER A 62 -12.70 15.30 50.14
C SER A 62 -12.18 15.96 51.40
N ASP A 63 -11.05 16.66 51.32
CA ASP A 63 -10.79 17.77 52.25
C ASP A 63 -10.19 18.95 51.47
N PRO A 64 -10.75 20.17 51.59
CA PRO A 64 -10.35 21.32 50.80
C PRO A 64 -9.43 22.26 51.58
N GLY A 65 -8.57 22.98 50.87
CA GLY A 65 -7.89 24.17 51.41
C GLY A 65 -6.45 24.26 50.98
N ASP A 66 -6.17 25.05 49.95
CA ASP A 66 -5.70 26.41 50.20
C ASP A 66 -5.59 27.16 48.87
N SER A 67 -6.36 28.23 48.81
CA SER A 67 -6.28 29.27 47.81
C SER A 67 -5.06 30.15 48.10
N ASP A 68 -4.14 30.26 47.14
CA ASP A 68 -3.29 31.45 47.09
C ASP A 68 -3.24 32.00 45.67
N SER A 69 -3.80 33.19 45.58
CA SER A 69 -3.87 34.10 44.45
C SER A 69 -2.51 34.73 44.18
N MET A 70 -2.08 34.78 42.91
CA MET A 70 -1.24 35.88 42.43
C MET A 70 -1.59 36.27 41.00
N ASP A 71 -2.17 37.46 40.91
CA ASP A 71 -2.25 38.31 39.73
C ASP A 71 -0.84 38.68 39.22
N ALA A 72 -0.66 38.72 37.89
CA ALA A 72 0.05 39.81 37.23
C ALA A 72 -0.24 39.83 35.73
N ALA A 73 -0.61 41.01 35.26
CA ALA A 73 -0.95 41.37 33.90
C ALA A 73 0.24 41.99 33.14
N GLY A 74 0.08 42.13 31.82
CA GLY A 74 0.82 43.06 30.94
C GLY A 74 2.02 42.44 30.23
N GLU A 75 2.34 42.75 28.98
CA GLU A 75 1.84 43.77 28.06
C GLU A 75 2.46 43.51 26.67
N ALA A 76 1.81 44.02 25.63
CA ALA A 76 2.16 43.86 24.23
C ALA A 76 3.32 44.76 23.77
N THR A 77 3.99 44.33 22.69
CA THR A 77 4.77 45.12 21.72
C THR A 77 5.05 44.14 20.57
N GLY A 78 4.63 44.31 19.32
CA GLY A 78 4.56 45.51 18.50
C GLY A 78 5.91 45.75 17.82
N ASN A 79 6.11 45.26 16.58
CA ASN A 79 6.81 46.01 15.50
C ASN A 79 6.88 45.30 14.12
N ASN A 80 6.18 45.92 13.16
CA ASN A 80 6.49 46.28 11.76
C ASN A 80 7.50 45.52 10.87
N ALA A 81 6.96 45.03 9.74
CA ALA A 81 7.13 45.48 8.34
C ALA A 81 8.52 45.84 7.75
N ALA A 82 8.90 45.11 6.70
CA ALA A 82 9.46 45.55 5.39
C ALA A 82 9.79 44.24 4.61
N GLY A 83 9.43 44.01 3.33
CA GLY A 83 9.53 44.88 2.16
C GLY A 83 10.73 44.41 1.32
N GLY A 84 10.51 43.87 0.11
CA GLY A 84 11.58 43.70 -0.88
C GLY A 84 11.53 42.43 -1.73
N ALA A 85 10.73 42.48 -2.80
CA ALA A 85 10.92 41.62 -3.96
C ALA A 85 12.16 42.08 -4.75
N VAL A 86 12.92 41.13 -5.29
CA VAL A 86 13.90 41.39 -6.36
C VAL A 86 13.83 40.25 -7.37
N GLY A 87 13.25 40.57 -8.52
CA GLY A 87 13.53 39.91 -9.78
C GLY A 87 14.61 40.66 -10.57
N GLU A 88 14.80 40.19 -11.79
CA GLU A 88 15.67 40.71 -12.87
C GLU A 88 17.10 40.15 -12.86
N ALA A 89 17.43 39.24 -13.77
CA ALA A 89 17.71 39.44 -15.19
C ALA A 89 19.06 40.15 -15.43
N PHE A 90 20.07 39.34 -15.75
CA PHE A 90 21.28 39.75 -16.45
C PHE A 90 21.30 38.94 -17.75
N GLY A 91 21.36 39.50 -18.96
CA GLY A 91 22.05 40.72 -19.34
C GLY A 91 23.25 40.31 -20.20
N ASP A 92 22.96 39.97 -21.46
CA ASP A 92 23.93 39.70 -22.52
C ASP A 92 24.82 40.92 -22.73
N ALA A 93 26.13 40.76 -22.52
CA ALA A 93 27.12 41.81 -22.70
C ALA A 93 28.41 41.26 -23.31
N ALA A 94 28.48 41.42 -24.62
CA ALA A 94 29.62 41.59 -25.51
C ALA A 94 31.03 41.59 -24.88
N ALA A 95 31.86 40.70 -25.42
CA ALA A 95 33.30 40.59 -25.19
C ALA A 95 34.10 41.84 -25.62
N PRO A 96 35.13 42.26 -24.87
CA PRO A 96 36.18 43.12 -25.40
C PRO A 96 37.33 42.28 -25.96
N ARG A 97 37.70 42.57 -27.22
CA ARG A 97 38.98 42.16 -27.81
C ARG A 97 40.11 42.86 -27.07
N ARG A 98 41.15 42.12 -26.66
CA ARG A 98 42.44 42.67 -26.25
C ARG A 98 43.57 41.94 -26.95
N ASP A 99 44.39 42.76 -27.59
CA ASP A 99 45.59 42.40 -28.32
C ASP A 99 46.69 41.83 -27.42
N ALA A 100 47.51 40.99 -28.04
CA ALA A 100 48.65 40.31 -27.46
C ALA A 100 49.77 41.25 -27.02
N ARG A 101 50.37 40.96 -25.85
CA ARG A 101 51.83 41.08 -25.61
C ARG A 101 52.24 40.42 -24.29
N GLY A 102 53.07 39.38 -24.40
CA GLY A 102 54.35 39.25 -23.69
C GLY A 102 54.36 38.89 -22.20
N SER A 103 55.13 37.83 -21.93
CA SER A 103 55.86 37.45 -20.71
C SER A 103 55.10 36.93 -19.48
N ASP A 104 55.32 35.62 -19.27
CA ASP A 104 55.87 35.02 -18.04
C ASP A 104 54.98 34.95 -16.79
N THR A 105 54.38 33.77 -16.56
CA THR A 105 54.50 33.02 -15.29
C THR A 105 53.79 31.66 -15.42
N GLY A 106 54.57 30.60 -15.61
CA GLY A 106 54.11 29.21 -15.59
C GLY A 106 53.94 28.64 -14.17
N ALA A 107 53.35 29.41 -13.24
CA ALA A 107 53.28 29.02 -11.82
C ALA A 107 51.85 28.79 -11.28
N ASP A 108 50.80 29.37 -11.88
CA ASP A 108 49.42 29.27 -11.34
C ASP A 108 48.60 28.09 -11.87
N VAL A 109 49.05 27.40 -12.92
CA VAL A 109 48.34 26.22 -13.45
C VAL A 109 48.51 25.02 -12.52
N VAL A 110 49.58 24.98 -11.72
CA VAL A 110 49.94 23.82 -10.88
C VAL A 110 49.08 23.76 -9.60
N HIS A 111 48.74 24.90 -8.99
CA HIS A 111 47.85 24.93 -7.80
C HIS A 111 46.37 24.65 -8.13
N GLY A 112 45.91 25.05 -9.32
CA GLY A 112 44.55 24.72 -9.79
C GLY A 112 44.35 23.21 -9.99
N THR A 113 45.40 22.48 -10.40
CA THR A 113 45.33 21.03 -10.61
C THR A 113 45.38 20.23 -9.30
N GLU A 114 46.11 20.70 -8.29
CA GLU A 114 46.21 20.05 -6.99
C GLU A 114 44.91 20.21 -6.20
N ALA A 115 44.34 21.42 -6.17
CA ALA A 115 43.04 21.68 -5.55
C ALA A 115 41.89 20.93 -6.25
N ALA A 116 41.94 20.80 -7.59
CA ALA A 116 40.99 19.98 -8.34
C ALA A 116 41.16 18.48 -8.05
N ALA A 117 42.40 18.00 -7.90
CA ALA A 117 42.68 16.61 -7.54
C ALA A 117 42.21 16.29 -6.10
N GLU A 118 42.39 17.22 -5.17
CA GLU A 118 41.86 17.11 -3.80
C GLU A 118 40.33 17.10 -3.78
N ALA A 119 39.68 17.97 -4.54
CA ALA A 119 38.22 18.00 -4.66
C ALA A 119 37.66 16.70 -5.28
N ILE A 120 38.32 16.16 -6.31
CA ILE A 120 37.97 14.87 -6.91
C ILE A 120 38.21 13.72 -5.93
N SER A 121 39.29 13.76 -5.15
CA SER A 121 39.60 12.76 -4.12
C SER A 121 38.59 12.81 -2.95
N ALA A 122 38.18 14.01 -2.53
CA ALA A 122 37.15 14.19 -1.51
C ALA A 122 35.79 13.68 -2.00
N LEU A 123 35.44 13.98 -3.25
CA LEU A 123 34.22 13.46 -3.87
C LEU A 123 34.27 11.92 -3.98
N ARG A 124 35.40 11.33 -4.39
CA ARG A 124 35.58 9.88 -4.38
C ARG A 124 35.48 9.28 -2.98
N SER A 125 36.06 9.91 -1.96
CA SER A 125 35.95 9.44 -0.58
C SER A 125 34.50 9.50 -0.06
N ILE A 126 33.70 10.47 -0.51
CA ILE A 126 32.26 10.52 -0.23
C ILE A 126 31.54 9.36 -0.94
N PHE A 127 31.86 9.08 -2.20
CA PHE A 127 31.26 7.97 -2.95
C PHE A 127 31.71 6.58 -2.44
N GLU A 128 32.98 6.38 -2.09
CA GLU A 128 33.49 5.17 -1.42
C GLU A 128 32.87 5.00 -0.02
N GLY A 129 32.49 6.11 0.65
CA GLY A 129 31.70 6.07 1.88
C GLY A 129 30.23 5.65 1.67
N ILE A 130 29.73 5.71 0.43
CA ILE A 130 28.41 5.23 0.02
C ILE A 130 28.48 3.77 -0.49
N GLU A 131 29.67 3.28 -0.86
CA GLU A 131 29.95 1.87 -1.17
C GLU A 131 29.91 1.01 0.11
N GLY A 132 28.71 0.86 0.68
CA GLY A 132 28.43 -0.13 1.72
C GLY A 132 28.46 -1.56 1.18
N ALA A 133 28.35 -2.55 2.07
CA ALA A 133 28.07 -3.93 1.66
C ALA A 133 26.75 -3.98 0.85
N PRO A 134 26.63 -4.89 -0.15
CA PRO A 134 25.37 -5.09 -0.87
C PRO A 134 24.23 -5.28 0.11
N VAL A 135 23.11 -4.58 -0.07
CA VAL A 135 21.92 -4.80 0.74
C VAL A 135 21.39 -6.19 0.37
N GLU A 136 21.31 -7.10 1.33
CA GLU A 136 20.80 -8.45 1.08
C GLU A 136 19.34 -8.41 0.65
N ALA A 137 18.93 -9.38 -0.17
CA ALA A 137 17.53 -9.52 -0.54
C ALA A 137 16.69 -9.88 0.71
N PRO A 138 15.41 -9.45 0.79
CA PRO A 138 14.54 -9.81 1.90
C PRO A 138 14.47 -11.32 2.11
N ALA A 139 14.55 -11.78 3.36
CA ALA A 139 14.49 -13.21 3.67
C ALA A 139 13.12 -13.82 3.30
N ASP A 140 12.05 -13.06 3.53
CA ASP A 140 10.69 -13.51 3.23
C ASP A 140 10.44 -13.54 1.71
N PRO A 141 10.02 -14.69 1.14
CA PRO A 141 9.74 -14.80 -0.28
C PRO A 141 8.57 -13.93 -0.78
N ALA A 142 7.59 -13.62 0.07
CA ALA A 142 6.49 -12.73 -0.29
C ALA A 142 6.98 -11.28 -0.40
N VAL A 143 7.87 -10.86 0.50
CA VAL A 143 8.51 -9.53 0.41
C VAL A 143 9.38 -9.44 -0.83
N ARG A 144 10.14 -10.49 -1.18
CA ARG A 144 10.90 -10.53 -2.45
C ARG A 144 10.00 -10.45 -3.68
N ARG A 145 8.78 -10.97 -3.61
CA ARG A 145 7.80 -10.88 -4.70
C ARG A 145 7.20 -9.49 -4.81
N LEU A 146 7.00 -8.81 -3.68
CA LEU A 146 6.56 -7.41 -3.65
C LEU A 146 7.67 -6.46 -4.11
N LEU A 147 8.90 -6.70 -3.69
CA LEU A 147 10.10 -5.90 -3.95
C LEU A 147 11.07 -6.72 -4.83
N PRO A 148 10.74 -6.90 -6.13
CA PRO A 148 11.55 -7.72 -7.02
C PRO A 148 12.89 -7.05 -7.32
N ASP A 149 13.91 -7.89 -7.54
CA ASP A 149 15.24 -7.41 -7.93
C ASP A 149 15.18 -6.70 -9.29
N ALA A 150 15.80 -5.51 -9.35
CA ALA A 150 15.91 -4.74 -10.58
C ALA A 150 16.88 -5.34 -11.60
N SER A 151 17.70 -6.32 -11.19
CA SER A 151 18.71 -6.99 -12.02
C SER A 151 18.88 -8.45 -11.58
N SER A 152 19.24 -9.32 -12.52
CA SER A 152 19.68 -10.69 -12.22
C SER A 152 21.13 -10.76 -11.70
N ASP A 153 21.89 -9.67 -11.83
CA ASP A 153 23.24 -9.55 -11.26
C ASP A 153 23.13 -9.14 -9.77
N PRO A 154 23.62 -9.97 -8.82
CA PRO A 154 23.48 -9.72 -7.39
C PRO A 154 24.13 -8.42 -6.91
N GLU A 155 25.24 -7.99 -7.53
CA GLU A 155 25.94 -6.75 -7.14
C GLU A 155 25.10 -5.55 -7.55
N ILE A 156 24.65 -5.53 -8.81
CA ILE A 156 23.75 -4.49 -9.33
C ILE A 156 22.43 -4.48 -8.54
N ALA A 157 21.83 -5.65 -8.28
CA ALA A 157 20.61 -5.74 -7.51
C ALA A 157 20.76 -5.16 -6.08
N GLY A 158 21.91 -5.40 -5.43
CA GLY A 158 22.23 -4.83 -4.13
C GLY A 158 22.36 -3.31 -4.13
N GLU A 159 22.94 -2.72 -5.17
CA GLU A 159 23.01 -1.27 -5.33
C GLU A 159 21.62 -0.67 -5.59
N PHE A 160 20.83 -1.28 -6.46
CA PHE A 160 19.45 -0.83 -6.72
C PHE A 160 18.61 -0.87 -5.44
N ARG A 161 18.69 -1.95 -4.65
CA ARG A 161 18.00 -2.03 -3.35
C ARG A 161 18.42 -0.89 -2.42
N ARG A 162 19.73 -0.64 -2.28
CA ARG A 162 20.24 0.47 -1.45
C ARG A 162 19.60 1.82 -1.78
N TYR A 163 19.32 2.08 -3.06
CA TYR A 163 18.80 3.37 -3.49
C TYR A 163 17.29 3.45 -3.65
N THR A 164 16.58 2.32 -3.76
CA THR A 164 15.16 2.33 -4.19
C THR A 164 14.23 1.50 -3.33
N ASP A 165 14.73 0.59 -2.49
CA ASP A 165 13.89 -0.36 -1.76
C ASP A 165 12.99 0.35 -0.76
N ASP A 166 13.51 1.35 -0.04
CA ASP A 166 12.76 2.17 0.92
C ASP A 166 11.64 2.97 0.23
N ASP A 167 11.95 3.66 -0.88
CA ASP A 167 10.96 4.40 -1.66
C ASP A 167 9.86 3.48 -2.21
N LEU A 168 10.23 2.29 -2.70
CA LEU A 168 9.27 1.32 -3.23
C LEU A 168 8.37 0.75 -2.13
N ARG A 169 8.96 0.41 -0.99
CA ARG A 169 8.25 -0.04 0.21
C ARG A 169 7.28 1.02 0.70
N GLN A 170 7.73 2.26 0.82
CA GLN A 170 6.90 3.38 1.25
C GLN A 170 5.69 3.56 0.34
N ARG A 171 5.87 3.60 -0.99
CA ARG A 171 4.76 3.72 -1.94
C ARG A 171 3.75 2.58 -1.84
N LYS A 172 4.21 1.36 -1.57
CA LYS A 172 3.33 0.20 -1.35
C LYS A 172 2.56 0.32 -0.05
N VAL A 173 3.23 0.71 1.03
CA VAL A 173 2.59 0.95 2.33
C VAL A 173 1.55 2.05 2.21
N GLU A 174 1.86 3.19 1.57
CA GLU A 174 0.93 4.30 1.38
C GLU A 174 -0.35 3.87 0.65
N ARG A 175 -0.25 3.12 -0.45
CA ARG A 175 -1.45 2.65 -1.17
C ARG A 175 -2.25 1.59 -0.39
N LEU A 176 -1.57 0.74 0.40
CA LEU A 176 -2.23 -0.26 1.24
C LEU A 176 -2.97 0.43 2.39
N LEU A 177 -2.36 1.44 3.02
CA LEU A 177 -3.00 2.25 4.05
C LEU A 177 -4.23 2.99 3.50
N LEU A 178 -4.13 3.60 2.32
CA LEU A 178 -5.28 4.20 1.64
C LEU A 178 -6.40 3.17 1.43
N PHE A 179 -6.07 1.96 0.97
CA PHE A 179 -7.07 0.92 0.78
C PHE A 179 -7.74 0.50 2.09
N ALA A 180 -6.97 0.32 3.17
CA ALA A 180 -7.51 0.02 4.49
C ALA A 180 -8.42 1.15 5.00
N GLU A 181 -8.03 2.41 4.81
CA GLU A 181 -8.82 3.58 5.18
C GLU A 181 -10.19 3.60 4.50
N LEU A 182 -10.22 3.46 3.17
CA LEU A 182 -11.48 3.44 2.42
C LEU A 182 -12.40 2.27 2.83
N LEU A 183 -11.82 1.10 3.15
CA LEU A 183 -12.60 -0.06 3.60
C LEU A 183 -13.28 0.19 4.95
N LEU A 184 -12.61 0.91 5.84
CA LEU A 184 -13.09 1.23 7.19
C LEU A 184 -13.98 2.48 7.26
N GLU A 185 -13.90 3.37 6.27
CA GLU A 185 -14.78 4.55 6.18
C GLU A 185 -16.26 4.16 6.00
N VAL A 186 -16.53 3.00 5.38
CA VAL A 186 -17.88 2.48 5.20
C VAL A 186 -18.38 1.85 6.51
N PRO A 187 -19.37 2.46 7.19
CA PRO A 187 -19.85 1.98 8.49
C PRO A 187 -20.41 0.56 8.38
N PRO A 188 -20.21 -0.28 9.41
CA PRO A 188 -20.79 -1.61 9.43
C PRO A 188 -22.32 -1.53 9.52
N SER A 189 -23.00 -2.42 8.79
CA SER A 189 -24.46 -2.56 8.86
C SER A 189 -24.83 -3.94 9.41
N PRO A 190 -25.76 -4.04 10.37
CA PRO A 190 -26.29 -5.33 10.84
C PRO A 190 -27.22 -5.99 9.81
N ASP A 191 -27.74 -5.23 8.85
CA ASP A 191 -28.54 -5.70 7.72
C ASP A 191 -27.73 -5.51 6.44
N GLU A 192 -27.41 -6.62 5.76
CA GLU A 192 -26.66 -6.58 4.50
C GLU A 192 -27.40 -5.82 3.39
N SER A 193 -28.73 -5.74 3.45
CA SER A 193 -29.53 -4.99 2.47
C SER A 193 -29.38 -3.47 2.60
N ASP A 194 -29.01 -2.98 3.78
CA ASP A 194 -28.74 -1.58 4.08
C ASP A 194 -27.23 -1.23 3.97
N GLN A 195 -26.40 -2.19 3.58
CA GLN A 195 -24.97 -1.97 3.45
C GLN A 195 -24.66 -0.94 2.35
N LEU A 196 -24.00 0.15 2.75
CA LEU A 196 -23.49 1.16 1.82
C LEU A 196 -22.42 0.56 0.91
N ASP A 197 -22.41 1.02 -0.34
CA ASP A 197 -21.41 0.63 -1.32
C ASP A 197 -20.01 1.12 -0.91
N PHE A 198 -19.01 0.31 -1.25
CA PHE A 198 -17.61 0.68 -1.19
C PHE A 198 -17.30 1.61 -2.37
N VAL A 199 -16.87 2.84 -2.07
CA VAL A 199 -16.64 3.89 -3.06
C VAL A 199 -15.14 4.15 -3.20
N VAL A 200 -14.66 4.24 -4.44
CA VAL A 200 -13.28 4.60 -4.78
C VAL A 200 -13.30 5.77 -5.75
N LEU A 201 -12.54 6.83 -5.48
CA LEU A 201 -12.42 7.95 -6.41
C LEU A 201 -11.58 7.55 -7.64
N VAL A 202 -11.85 8.18 -8.78
CA VAL A 202 -11.16 7.84 -10.04
C VAL A 202 -9.65 8.09 -9.98
N ASP A 203 -9.19 9.06 -9.20
CA ASP A 203 -7.77 9.35 -8.96
C ASP A 203 -7.11 8.39 -7.97
N GLU A 204 -7.87 7.73 -7.10
CA GLU A 204 -7.39 6.69 -6.17
C GLU A 204 -7.37 5.29 -6.80
N ALA A 205 -8.19 5.07 -7.83
CA ALA A 205 -8.44 3.75 -8.40
C ALA A 205 -7.17 2.99 -8.86
N GLU A 206 -6.16 3.67 -9.39
CA GLU A 206 -4.88 3.03 -9.74
C GLU A 206 -4.12 2.54 -8.49
N ALA A 207 -4.17 3.32 -7.40
CA ALA A 207 -3.56 2.93 -6.13
C ALA A 207 -4.29 1.72 -5.53
N ILE A 208 -5.63 1.70 -5.56
CA ILE A 208 -6.45 0.60 -5.05
C ILE A 208 -6.24 -0.69 -5.86
N ALA A 209 -6.23 -0.61 -7.19
CA ALA A 209 -5.90 -1.76 -8.04
C ALA A 209 -4.49 -2.30 -7.73
N GLY A 210 -3.54 -1.39 -7.44
CA GLY A 210 -2.19 -1.74 -7.01
C GLY A 210 -2.11 -2.41 -5.63
N ALA A 211 -2.91 -1.96 -4.67
CA ALA A 211 -3.00 -2.56 -3.34
C ALA A 211 -3.58 -3.98 -3.39
N LEU A 212 -4.66 -4.17 -4.15
CA LEU A 212 -5.25 -5.49 -4.40
C LEU A 212 -4.23 -6.44 -5.06
N ALA A 213 -3.43 -5.95 -6.01
CA ALA A 213 -2.36 -6.72 -6.62
C ALA A 213 -1.29 -7.14 -5.60
N ASP A 214 -0.86 -6.24 -4.71
CA ASP A 214 0.12 -6.58 -3.66
C ASP A 214 -0.41 -7.66 -2.72
N ILE A 215 -1.66 -7.54 -2.26
CA ILE A 215 -2.32 -8.54 -1.41
C ILE A 215 -2.31 -9.90 -2.11
N ARG A 216 -2.67 -9.95 -3.40
CA ARG A 216 -2.63 -11.19 -4.18
C ARG A 216 -1.23 -11.76 -4.33
N LEU A 217 -0.20 -10.94 -4.47
CA LEU A 217 1.19 -11.42 -4.54
C LEU A 217 1.60 -12.09 -3.23
N VAL A 218 1.25 -11.51 -2.08
CA VAL A 218 1.55 -12.09 -0.77
C VAL A 218 0.79 -13.39 -0.57
N ILE A 219 -0.53 -13.37 -0.74
CA ILE A 219 -1.36 -14.55 -0.55
C ILE A 219 -0.97 -15.66 -1.53
N GLY A 220 -0.71 -15.33 -2.79
CA GLY A 220 -0.28 -16.28 -3.81
C GLY A 220 1.04 -16.97 -3.42
N GLU A 221 2.00 -16.22 -2.86
CA GLU A 221 3.25 -16.81 -2.37
C GLU A 221 3.01 -17.74 -1.16
N ARG A 222 2.13 -17.35 -0.22
CA ARG A 222 1.78 -18.19 0.95
C ARG A 222 1.00 -19.46 0.57
N LEU A 223 0.17 -19.38 -0.47
CA LEU A 223 -0.56 -20.52 -1.03
C LEU A 223 0.30 -21.41 -1.93
N GLY A 224 1.50 -20.94 -2.31
CA GLY A 224 2.42 -21.65 -3.18
C GLY A 224 2.06 -21.58 -4.67
N LEU A 225 1.35 -20.54 -5.11
CA LEU A 225 0.92 -20.35 -6.50
C LEU A 225 2.11 -19.89 -7.38
N ARG A 226 2.53 -20.76 -8.28
CA ARG A 226 3.66 -20.59 -9.22
C ARG A 226 3.21 -20.57 -10.68
N SER A 227 2.02 -21.08 -10.98
CA SER A 227 1.48 -21.16 -12.34
C SER A 227 0.02 -20.72 -12.41
N ASP A 228 -0.46 -20.47 -13.63
CA ASP A 228 -1.87 -20.20 -13.89
C ASP A 228 -2.73 -21.41 -13.53
N LEU A 229 -2.23 -22.63 -13.78
CA LEU A 229 -2.89 -23.88 -13.40
C LEU A 229 -3.08 -23.98 -11.88
N ASP A 230 -2.09 -23.59 -11.07
CA ASP A 230 -2.22 -23.59 -9.60
C ASP A 230 -3.37 -22.66 -9.14
N SER A 231 -3.58 -21.57 -9.88
CA SER A 231 -4.63 -20.60 -9.60
C SER A 231 -6.01 -21.11 -10.04
N GLU A 232 -6.08 -21.81 -11.16
CA GLU A 232 -7.29 -22.51 -11.63
C GLU A 232 -7.70 -23.61 -10.65
N GLU A 233 -6.76 -24.46 -10.21
CA GLU A 233 -7.01 -25.51 -9.21
C GLU A 233 -7.50 -24.92 -7.88
N LEU A 234 -6.93 -23.80 -7.44
CA LEU A 234 -7.40 -23.08 -6.26
C LEU A 234 -8.84 -22.57 -6.45
N TYR A 235 -9.15 -21.99 -7.61
CA TYR A 235 -10.49 -21.50 -7.94
C TYR A 235 -11.51 -22.63 -7.87
N ASP A 236 -11.23 -23.76 -8.50
CA ASP A 236 -12.11 -24.93 -8.50
C ASP A 236 -12.32 -25.46 -7.07
N ALA A 237 -11.25 -25.55 -6.28
CA ALA A 237 -11.31 -26.06 -4.92
C ALA A 237 -12.10 -25.15 -3.95
N VAL A 238 -11.94 -23.82 -4.06
CA VAL A 238 -12.70 -22.85 -3.26
C VAL A 238 -14.17 -22.87 -3.66
N THR A 239 -14.45 -22.85 -4.97
CA THR A 239 -15.83 -22.85 -5.51
C THR A 239 -16.59 -24.12 -5.12
N ALA A 240 -15.96 -25.29 -5.28
CA ALA A 240 -16.58 -26.56 -4.88
C ALA A 240 -16.93 -26.60 -3.38
N THR A 241 -16.14 -25.92 -2.55
CA THR A 241 -16.39 -25.84 -1.09
C THR A 241 -17.61 -24.96 -0.78
N TRP A 242 -17.81 -23.87 -1.53
CA TRP A 242 -18.99 -23.01 -1.39
C TRP A 242 -20.26 -23.70 -1.90
N GLU A 243 -20.20 -24.34 -3.06
CA GLU A 243 -21.32 -25.11 -3.62
C GLU A 243 -21.77 -26.24 -2.69
N SER A 244 -20.82 -26.90 -2.02
CA SER A 244 -21.13 -27.96 -1.04
C SER A 244 -21.70 -27.43 0.28
N ALA A 245 -21.53 -26.14 0.59
CA ALA A 245 -22.04 -25.51 1.81
C ALA A 245 -23.49 -25.00 1.64
N ASP A 246 -23.89 -24.71 0.40
CA ASP A 246 -25.25 -24.28 0.05
C ASP A 246 -26.24 -25.45 -0.14
N ASP A 247 -25.74 -26.69 -0.27
CA ASP A 247 -26.55 -27.91 -0.20
C ASP A 247 -26.99 -28.18 1.26
N ASP A 248 -28.11 -27.56 1.66
CA ASP A 248 -28.86 -27.91 2.87
C ASP A 248 -29.23 -29.42 2.80
N PRO A 249 -28.88 -30.27 3.79
CA PRO A 249 -29.27 -31.69 3.81
C PRO A 249 -30.77 -31.87 4.13
N ALA A 250 -31.64 -31.06 3.54
CA ALA A 250 -33.08 -31.06 3.72
C ALA A 250 -33.82 -31.70 2.54
N GLU A 251 -33.36 -32.87 2.07
CA GLU A 251 -34.26 -33.83 1.44
C GLU A 251 -33.93 -35.23 1.98
N ASP A 252 -34.81 -35.73 2.87
CA ASP A 252 -35.01 -37.16 3.10
C ASP A 252 -35.68 -37.72 1.84
N PRO A 253 -34.96 -38.42 0.93
CA PRO A 253 -35.59 -39.03 -0.21
C PRO A 253 -36.11 -40.37 0.28
N GLY A 254 -37.42 -40.44 0.50
CA GLY A 254 -38.09 -41.71 0.70
C GLY A 254 -37.64 -42.72 -0.36
N ASP A 255 -37.03 -43.81 0.13
CA ASP A 255 -37.05 -45.16 -0.40
C ASP A 255 -37.47 -45.33 -1.89
N ASP A 256 -36.49 -45.51 -2.78
CA ASP A 256 -36.61 -46.41 -3.93
C ASP A 256 -35.22 -46.90 -4.40
N GLY A 257 -34.89 -48.12 -4.02
CA GLY A 257 -34.44 -49.16 -4.96
C GLY A 257 -33.35 -48.82 -6.00
N GLY A 258 -32.11 -49.12 -5.63
CA GLY A 258 -31.21 -49.88 -6.51
C GLY A 258 -30.84 -49.26 -7.86
N ARG A 259 -30.02 -48.21 -7.85
CA ARG A 259 -29.06 -47.95 -8.93
C ARG A 259 -27.77 -47.40 -8.34
N GLU A 260 -26.70 -48.17 -8.43
CA GLU A 260 -25.35 -47.68 -8.16
C GLU A 260 -25.06 -46.53 -9.13
N ALA A 261 -25.15 -45.29 -8.63
CA ALA A 261 -24.61 -44.13 -9.32
C ALA A 261 -23.12 -44.38 -9.56
N PRO A 262 -22.57 -44.01 -10.72
CA PRO A 262 -21.14 -44.10 -10.95
C PRO A 262 -20.44 -43.28 -9.86
N ARG A 263 -19.54 -43.92 -9.11
CA ARG A 263 -18.67 -43.21 -8.18
C ARG A 263 -17.95 -42.12 -8.97
N ARG A 264 -18.27 -40.86 -8.67
CA ARG A 264 -17.40 -39.73 -9.03
C ARG A 264 -16.13 -39.89 -8.20
N ASP A 265 -15.23 -40.72 -8.70
CA ASP A 265 -13.86 -40.81 -8.22
C ASP A 265 -13.15 -39.52 -8.70
N THR A 266 -13.42 -38.41 -8.00
CA THR A 266 -12.76 -37.07 -7.98
C THR A 266 -13.71 -36.03 -7.36
N ALA A 267 -14.43 -36.38 -6.28
CA ALA A 267 -14.90 -35.33 -5.38
C ALA A 267 -13.67 -34.83 -4.63
N GLY A 268 -13.15 -33.67 -5.05
CA GLY A 268 -11.94 -33.07 -4.50
C GLY A 268 -12.02 -33.01 -2.97
N GLU A 269 -10.91 -33.29 -2.31
CA GLU A 269 -10.74 -32.90 -0.91
C GLU A 269 -10.93 -31.38 -0.86
N GLY A 270 -12.12 -30.93 -0.45
CA GLY A 270 -12.44 -29.52 -0.32
C GLY A 270 -11.35 -28.82 0.47
N THR A 271 -10.93 -27.64 0.00
CA THR A 271 -9.94 -26.88 0.73
C THR A 271 -10.55 -26.45 2.05
N SER A 272 -9.86 -26.64 3.18
CA SER A 272 -10.37 -26.30 4.50
C SER A 272 -9.41 -25.42 5.30
N GLY A 273 -9.93 -24.79 6.35
CA GLY A 273 -9.13 -24.03 7.31
C GLY A 273 -8.38 -22.84 6.69
N PRO A 274 -7.11 -22.60 7.08
CA PRO A 274 -6.35 -21.43 6.63
C PRO A 274 -6.17 -21.32 5.11
N ARG A 275 -6.08 -22.46 4.40
CA ARG A 275 -5.90 -22.45 2.94
C ARG A 275 -7.17 -22.00 2.23
N LEU A 276 -8.35 -22.38 2.74
CA LEU A 276 -9.63 -21.95 2.17
C LEU A 276 -9.79 -20.44 2.37
N PHE A 277 -9.53 -19.96 3.59
CA PHE A 277 -9.56 -18.54 3.90
C PHE A 277 -8.68 -17.71 2.96
N LEU A 278 -7.39 -18.05 2.86
CA LEU A 278 -6.46 -17.36 1.97
C LEU A 278 -6.90 -17.48 0.50
N GLY A 279 -7.42 -18.63 0.08
CA GLY A 279 -7.98 -18.83 -1.25
C GLY A 279 -9.16 -17.90 -1.53
N SER A 280 -10.13 -17.82 -0.61
CA SER A 280 -11.29 -16.93 -0.73
C SER A 280 -10.87 -15.46 -0.81
N VAL A 281 -9.92 -15.02 0.01
CA VAL A 281 -9.40 -13.64 -0.05
C VAL A 281 -8.64 -13.39 -1.36
N PHE A 282 -7.84 -14.34 -1.83
CA PHE A 282 -7.13 -14.23 -3.11
C PHE A 282 -8.08 -14.03 -4.29
N LEU A 283 -9.18 -14.81 -4.32
CA LEU A 283 -10.21 -14.70 -5.35
C LEU A 283 -10.99 -13.39 -5.23
N LEU A 284 -11.39 -13.01 -4.02
CA LEU A 284 -12.08 -11.74 -3.75
C LEU A 284 -11.25 -10.54 -4.22
N ALA A 285 -9.96 -10.49 -3.85
CA ALA A 285 -9.05 -9.44 -4.27
C ALA A 285 -8.84 -9.45 -5.79
N GLY A 286 -8.79 -10.63 -6.41
CA GLY A 286 -8.70 -10.78 -7.87
C GLY A 286 -9.91 -10.20 -8.59
N TYR A 287 -11.10 -10.54 -8.12
CA TYR A 287 -12.36 -10.07 -8.70
C TYR A 287 -12.55 -8.55 -8.55
N LEU A 288 -12.20 -7.99 -7.38
CA LEU A 288 -12.17 -6.53 -7.17
C LEU A 288 -11.19 -5.85 -8.13
N GLN A 289 -9.97 -6.39 -8.26
CA GLN A 289 -8.94 -5.78 -9.09
C GLN A 289 -9.33 -5.79 -10.57
N GLU A 290 -9.87 -6.92 -11.06
CA GLU A 290 -10.33 -7.07 -12.44
C GLU A 290 -11.44 -6.07 -12.77
N SER A 291 -12.51 -6.06 -11.96
CA SER A 291 -13.65 -5.16 -12.18
C SER A 291 -13.26 -3.66 -12.10
N LEU A 292 -12.38 -3.28 -11.18
CA LEU A 292 -11.86 -1.90 -11.10
C LEU A 292 -11.02 -1.54 -12.33
N THR A 293 -10.18 -2.46 -12.79
CA THR A 293 -9.33 -2.26 -13.98
C THR A 293 -10.19 -2.11 -15.24
N ASP A 294 -11.28 -2.88 -15.35
CA ASP A 294 -12.23 -2.76 -16.46
C ASP A 294 -12.93 -1.40 -16.48
N CYS A 295 -13.29 -0.87 -15.31
CA CYS A 295 -13.82 0.49 -15.17
C CYS A 295 -12.80 1.54 -15.65
N LEU A 296 -11.55 1.46 -15.17
CA LEU A 296 -10.45 2.34 -15.57
C LEU A 296 -10.21 2.32 -17.08
N LEU A 297 -10.15 1.13 -17.69
CA LEU A 297 -9.94 0.97 -19.14
C LEU A 297 -11.12 1.54 -19.94
N THR A 298 -12.34 1.34 -19.46
CA THR A 298 -13.55 1.88 -20.10
C THR A 298 -13.54 3.40 -20.10
N ASP A 299 -13.21 4.01 -18.98
CA ASP A 299 -13.14 5.47 -18.85
C ASP A 299 -11.97 6.08 -19.61
N PHE A 300 -10.81 5.42 -19.64
CA PHE A 300 -9.70 5.81 -20.50
C PHE A 300 -10.11 5.84 -21.99
N ARG A 301 -10.81 4.79 -22.47
CA ARG A 301 -11.32 4.72 -23.85
C ARG A 301 -12.34 5.84 -24.13
N ARG A 302 -13.21 6.18 -23.17
CA ARG A 302 -14.18 7.28 -23.29
C ARG A 302 -13.48 8.64 -23.38
N ARG A 303 -12.50 8.93 -22.52
CA ARG A 303 -11.71 10.17 -22.54
C ARG A 303 -10.96 10.33 -23.87
N LYS A 304 -10.36 9.26 -24.39
CA LYS A 304 -9.67 9.27 -25.68
C LYS A 304 -10.60 9.60 -26.85
N LYS A 305 -11.85 9.12 -26.84
CA LYS A 305 -12.84 9.46 -27.89
C LYS A 305 -13.34 10.91 -27.84
N ARG A 306 -13.19 11.59 -26.70
CA ARG A 306 -13.60 13.00 -26.50
C ARG A 306 -12.51 14.01 -26.84
N ARG A 307 -11.27 13.57 -27.08
CA ARG A 307 -10.12 14.38 -27.52
C ARG A 307 -9.95 14.28 -29.03
#